data_AF-A0A6M4H361-F1
#
_entry.id   AF-A0A6M4H361-F1
#
_cell.length_a   1.000
_cell.length_b   1.000
_cell.length_c   1.000
_cell.angle_alpha   90.00
_cell.angle_beta   90.00
_cell.angle_gamma   90.00
#
_symmetry.space_group_name_H-M   'P 1'
#
loop_
_entity.id
_entity.type
_entity.pdbx_description
1 polymer ?
#
loop_
_entity_poly.entity_id
_entity_poly.type
_entity_poly.pdbx_seq_one_letter_code
_entity_poly.pdbx_strand_id
1 'polypeptide(L)'
;MTREDRKYVLGFGAVCGVFGIACGIVVAILASPNESYRFFAVPAGIAAFLTGAFNWWLFIGWKSKLSVRRGILAGLLAGIGGQYICWLLVLWGAWMAAMTGLLAQKDVIDPLNALWGAAAFTAWSLLFMGWITVPGGAMLGGLFAALQKRLEAERLSSS
;
A
#
# COMPACT_ATOMS: atom_id res chain seq x y z
N MET A 1 -10.53 -12.07 16.42
CA MET A 1 -10.15 -10.66 16.19
C MET A 1 -11.15 -9.77 16.89
N THR A 2 -10.68 -9.05 17.91
CA THR A 2 -11.49 -8.14 18.73
C THR A 2 -11.85 -6.86 17.95
N ARG A 3 -12.76 -6.05 18.49
CA ARG A 3 -13.09 -4.73 17.90
C ARG A 3 -11.88 -3.79 17.90
N GLU A 4 -11.05 -3.89 18.94
CA GLU A 4 -9.79 -3.14 19.09
C GLU A 4 -8.79 -3.53 17.99
N ASP A 5 -8.60 -4.82 17.73
CA ASP A 5 -7.70 -5.31 16.67
C ASP A 5 -8.09 -4.74 15.29
N ARG A 6 -9.39 -4.70 14.99
CA ARG A 6 -9.90 -4.13 13.72
C ARG A 6 -9.55 -2.66 13.58
N LYS A 7 -9.64 -1.88 14.67
CA LYS A 7 -9.28 -0.46 14.67
C LYS A 7 -7.81 -0.26 14.30
N TYR A 8 -6.91 -1.07 14.86
CA TYR A 8 -5.47 -0.96 14.55
C TYR A 8 -5.14 -1.43 13.14
N VAL A 9 -5.80 -2.48 12.65
CA VAL A 9 -5.66 -2.93 11.25
C VAL A 9 -6.06 -1.83 10.27
N LEU A 10 -7.25 -1.25 10.44
CA LEU A 10 -7.73 -0.17 9.58
C LEU A 10 -6.93 1.12 9.76
N GLY A 11 -6.49 1.40 11.00
CA GLY A 11 -5.66 2.56 11.31
C GLY A 11 -4.30 2.50 10.62
N PHE A 12 -3.63 1.35 10.65
CA PHE A 12 -2.38 1.17 9.93
C PHE A 12 -2.58 1.23 8.42
N GLY A 13 -3.64 0.58 7.91
CA GLY A 13 -4.05 0.73 6.51
C GLY A 13 -4.20 2.20 6.10
N ALA A 14 -4.88 3.02 6.91
CA ALA A 14 -5.07 4.44 6.63
C ALA A 14 -3.73 5.22 6.58
N VAL A 15 -2.81 4.96 7.52
CA VAL A 15 -1.46 5.56 7.52
C VAL A 15 -0.70 5.20 6.26
N CYS A 16 -0.70 3.92 5.87
CA CYS A 16 -0.09 3.48 4.62
C CYS A 16 -0.78 4.10 3.39
N GLY A 17 -2.11 4.20 3.39
CA GLY A 17 -2.89 4.80 2.31
C GLY A 17 -2.53 6.27 2.06
N VAL A 18 -2.47 7.08 3.13
CA VAL A 18 -2.04 8.49 3.03
C VAL A 18 -0.61 8.60 2.49
N PHE A 19 0.30 7.76 3.00
CA PHE A 19 1.67 7.72 2.49
C PHE A 19 1.74 7.30 1.01
N GLY A 20 0.91 6.33 0.60
CA GLY A 20 0.77 5.89 -0.78
C GLY A 20 0.26 6.98 -1.71
N ILE A 21 -0.74 7.76 -1.27
CA ILE A 21 -1.23 8.95 -2.01
C ILE A 21 -0.09 9.95 -2.20
N ALA A 22 0.65 10.28 -1.14
CA ALA A 22 1.77 11.20 -1.22
C ALA A 22 2.83 10.73 -2.23
N CYS A 23 3.23 9.45 -2.16
CA CYS A 23 4.16 8.86 -3.12
C CYS A 23 3.60 8.89 -4.56
N GLY A 24 2.31 8.60 -4.74
CA GLY A 24 1.68 8.62 -6.05
C GLY A 24 1.56 10.03 -6.65
N ILE A 25 1.38 11.07 -5.82
CA ILE A 25 1.46 12.46 -6.26
C ILE A 25 2.88 12.80 -6.73
N VAL A 26 3.91 12.39 -5.98
CA VAL A 26 5.31 12.59 -6.39
C VAL A 26 5.57 11.92 -7.74
N VAL A 27 5.11 10.67 -7.93
CA VAL A 27 5.23 9.98 -9.23
C VAL A 27 4.49 10.74 -10.33
N ALA A 28 3.26 11.21 -10.09
CA ALA A 28 2.50 11.98 -11.08
C ALA A 28 3.21 13.27 -11.51
N ILE A 29 3.89 13.96 -10.58
CA ILE A 29 4.67 15.17 -10.87
C ILE A 29 5.94 14.84 -11.65
N LEU A 30 6.67 13.78 -11.26
CA LEU A 30 7.92 13.40 -11.92
C LEU A 30 7.68 12.79 -13.31
N ALA A 31 6.54 12.15 -13.51
CA ALA A 31 6.11 11.58 -14.79
C ALA A 31 5.27 12.56 -15.64
N SER A 32 5.22 13.85 -15.28
CA SER A 32 4.33 14.90 -15.83
C SER A 32 4.27 15.02 -17.38
N PRO A 33 5.28 14.65 -18.19
CA PRO A 33 5.10 14.59 -19.64
C PRO A 33 4.08 13.52 -20.10
N ASN A 34 3.72 12.57 -19.23
CA ASN A 34 2.84 11.45 -19.53
C ASN A 34 1.50 11.57 -18.77
N GLU A 35 0.45 11.97 -19.50
CA GLU A 35 -0.88 12.19 -18.94
C GLU A 35 -1.48 10.94 -18.25
N SER A 36 -1.01 9.73 -18.61
CA SER A 36 -1.45 8.47 -18.00
C SER A 36 -1.14 8.38 -16.50
N TYR A 37 -0.22 9.19 -15.97
CA TYR A 37 0.16 9.17 -14.55
C TYR A 37 -0.60 10.18 -13.69
N ARG A 38 -1.47 11.04 -14.27
CA ARG A 38 -2.20 12.07 -13.51
C ARG A 38 -3.07 11.48 -12.38
N PHE A 39 -3.59 10.28 -12.58
CA PHE A 39 -4.44 9.60 -11.61
C PHE A 39 -3.71 8.58 -10.73
N PHE A 40 -2.38 8.47 -10.84
CA PHE A 40 -1.58 7.43 -10.17
C PHE A 40 -1.65 7.48 -8.63
N ALA A 41 -1.97 8.65 -8.06
CA ALA A 41 -2.17 8.81 -6.61
C ALA A 41 -3.32 7.95 -6.04
N VAL A 42 -4.38 7.72 -6.82
CA VAL A 42 -5.55 6.95 -6.38
C VAL A 42 -5.23 5.46 -6.22
N PRO A 43 -4.75 4.73 -7.25
CA PRO A 43 -4.39 3.32 -7.10
C PRO A 43 -3.24 3.13 -6.12
N ALA A 44 -2.28 4.07 -6.02
CA ALA A 44 -1.21 4.01 -5.03
C ALA A 44 -1.75 4.07 -3.59
N GLY A 45 -2.70 4.98 -3.32
CA GLY A 45 -3.36 5.09 -2.03
C GLY A 45 -4.15 3.84 -1.65
N ILE A 46 -4.99 3.34 -2.58
CA ILE A 46 -5.80 2.14 -2.36
C ILE A 46 -4.91 0.93 -2.12
N ALA A 47 -3.89 0.74 -2.95
CA ALA A 47 -2.98 -0.40 -2.83
C ALA A 47 -2.19 -0.37 -1.51
N ALA A 48 -1.65 0.79 -1.12
CA ALA A 48 -0.94 0.93 0.14
C ALA A 48 -1.88 0.70 1.35
N PHE A 49 -3.13 1.17 1.27
CA PHE A 49 -4.13 0.89 2.31
C PHE A 49 -4.40 -0.60 2.45
N LEU A 50 -4.73 -1.28 1.34
CA LEU A 50 -5.09 -2.70 1.35
C LEU A 50 -3.94 -3.58 1.82
N THR A 51 -2.74 -3.35 1.30
CA THR A 51 -1.55 -4.12 1.67
C THR A 51 -1.08 -3.82 3.10
N GLY A 52 -1.17 -2.56 3.54
CA GLY A 52 -0.92 -2.18 4.94
C GLY A 52 -1.86 -2.89 5.90
N ALA A 53 -3.17 -2.76 5.68
CA ALA A 53 -4.19 -3.41 6.51
C ALA A 53 -4.02 -4.94 6.53
N PHE A 54 -3.83 -5.56 5.36
CA PHE A 54 -3.63 -7.01 5.25
C PHE A 54 -2.39 -7.48 6.02
N ASN A 55 -1.25 -6.81 5.85
CA ASN A 55 -0.02 -7.19 6.55
C ASN A 55 -0.13 -6.96 8.06
N TRP A 56 -0.77 -5.88 8.50
CA TRP A 56 -1.00 -5.66 9.94
C TRP A 56 -1.87 -6.76 10.54
N TRP A 57 -2.95 -7.11 9.84
CA TRP A 57 -3.81 -8.21 10.23
C TRP A 57 -3.02 -9.53 10.29
N LEU A 58 -2.22 -9.85 9.28
CA LEU A 58 -1.49 -11.11 9.20
C LEU A 58 -0.44 -11.26 10.32
N PHE A 59 0.35 -10.22 10.59
CA PHE A 59 1.50 -10.33 11.50
C PHE A 59 1.19 -9.97 12.96
N ILE A 60 0.24 -9.06 13.18
CA ILE A 60 -0.12 -8.54 14.50
C ILE A 60 -1.52 -9.00 14.89
N GLY A 61 -2.53 -8.75 14.06
CA GLY A 61 -3.94 -9.01 14.39
C GLY A 61 -4.32 -10.48 14.55
N TRP A 62 -3.83 -11.37 13.67
CA TRP A 62 -4.19 -12.79 13.67
C TRP A 62 -3.55 -13.54 14.84
N LYS A 63 -2.29 -13.23 15.14
CA LYS A 63 -1.55 -13.89 16.22
C LYS A 63 -1.59 -13.13 17.55
N SER A 64 -2.23 -11.95 17.60
CA SER A 64 -2.30 -11.04 18.76
C SER A 64 -0.94 -10.80 19.43
N LYS A 65 0.13 -10.70 18.64
CA LYS A 65 1.50 -10.51 19.14
C LYS A 65 2.01 -9.16 18.67
N LEU A 66 1.69 -8.12 19.43
CA LEU A 66 2.19 -6.78 19.20
C LEU A 66 3.70 -6.73 19.46
N SER A 67 4.49 -6.35 18.45
CA SER A 67 5.91 -6.07 18.61
C SER A 67 6.38 -5.11 17.52
N VAL A 68 7.33 -4.25 17.86
CA VAL A 68 7.91 -3.28 16.92
C VAL A 68 8.52 -3.97 15.71
N ARG A 69 9.24 -5.09 15.91
CA ARG A 69 9.84 -5.87 14.81
C ARG A 69 8.80 -6.37 13.81
N ARG A 70 7.63 -6.82 14.29
CA ARG A 70 6.52 -7.25 13.41
C ARG A 70 5.85 -6.06 12.72
N GLY A 71 5.76 -4.92 13.39
CA GLY A 71 5.30 -3.66 12.78
C GLY A 71 6.20 -3.25 11.62
N ILE A 72 7.52 -3.25 11.84
CA ILE A 72 8.54 -2.98 10.80
C ILE A 72 8.37 -3.94 9.63
N LEU A 73 8.25 -5.25 9.89
CA LEU A 73 8.06 -6.25 8.84
C LEU A 73 6.75 -6.04 8.06
N ALA A 74 5.65 -5.78 8.76
CA ALA A 74 4.36 -5.53 8.13
C ALA A 74 4.40 -4.29 7.22
N GLY A 75 5.05 -3.22 7.67
CA GLY A 75 5.23 -2.00 6.90
C GLY A 75 6.18 -2.16 5.71
N LEU A 76 7.28 -2.89 5.89
CA LEU A 76 8.21 -3.23 4.81
C LEU A 76 7.49 -4.00 3.69
N LEU A 77 6.73 -5.04 4.06
CA LEU A 77 5.97 -5.84 3.10
C LEU A 77 4.81 -5.06 2.48
N ALA A 78 4.24 -4.07 3.18
CA ALA A 78 3.25 -3.17 2.60
C ALA A 78 3.89 -2.26 1.55
N GLY A 79 5.11 -1.77 1.78
CA GLY A 79 5.87 -1.01 0.78
C GLY A 79 6.17 -1.80 -0.49
N ILE A 80 6.52 -3.09 -0.36
CA ILE A 80 6.78 -3.97 -1.51
C ILE A 80 5.47 -4.40 -2.19
N GLY A 81 4.55 -5.00 -1.44
CA GLY A 81 3.30 -5.53 -1.98
C GLY A 81 2.37 -4.43 -2.50
N GLY A 82 2.40 -3.24 -1.90
CA GLY A 82 1.64 -2.08 -2.33
C GLY A 82 1.96 -1.65 -3.77
N GLN A 83 3.22 -1.79 -4.19
CA GLN A 83 3.58 -1.48 -5.58
C GLN A 83 2.96 -2.47 -6.58
N TYR A 84 2.99 -3.76 -6.26
CA TYR A 84 2.37 -4.79 -7.10
C TYR A 84 0.86 -4.61 -7.21
N ILE A 85 0.18 -4.39 -6.08
CA ILE A 85 -1.26 -4.12 -6.09
C ILE A 85 -1.57 -2.81 -6.82
N CYS A 86 -0.73 -1.78 -6.69
CA CYS A 86 -0.91 -0.50 -7.41
C CYS A 86 -0.90 -0.73 -8.93
N TRP A 87 0.12 -1.43 -9.44
CA TRP A 87 0.22 -1.70 -10.87
C TRP A 87 -0.89 -2.61 -11.39
N LEU A 88 -1.33 -3.59 -10.61
CA LEU A 88 -2.52 -4.37 -10.96
C LEU A 88 -3.76 -3.50 -11.10
N LEU A 89 -4.01 -2.59 -10.16
CA LEU A 89 -5.14 -1.67 -10.22
C LEU A 89 -5.07 -0.74 -11.43
N VAL A 90 -3.87 -0.26 -11.77
CA VAL A 90 -3.65 0.58 -12.96
C VAL A 90 -3.96 -0.20 -14.24
N LEU A 91 -3.40 -1.41 -14.40
CA LEU A 91 -3.57 -2.21 -15.61
C LEU A 91 -5.01 -2.70 -15.79
N TRP A 92 -5.62 -3.22 -14.73
CA TRP A 92 -7.03 -3.62 -14.76
C TRP A 92 -7.96 -2.41 -14.95
N GLY A 93 -7.65 -1.27 -14.34
CA GLY A 93 -8.39 -0.03 -14.54
C GLY A 93 -8.37 0.42 -16.00
N ALA A 94 -7.20 0.39 -16.64
CA ALA A 94 -7.05 0.71 -18.05
C ALA A 94 -7.82 -0.27 -18.95
N TRP A 95 -7.73 -1.57 -18.67
CA TRP A 95 -8.49 -2.59 -19.40
C TRP A 95 -10.01 -2.38 -19.27
N MET A 96 -10.53 -2.15 -18.07
CA MET A 96 -11.96 -1.89 -17.85
C MET A 96 -12.41 -0.61 -18.55
N ALA A 97 -11.61 0.45 -18.50
CA ALA A 97 -11.91 1.71 -19.20
C ALA A 97 -11.97 1.52 -20.72
N ALA A 98 -11.08 0.70 -21.30
CA ALA A 98 -11.13 0.36 -22.72
C ALA A 98 -12.37 -0.48 -23.07
N MET A 99 -12.69 -1.51 -22.27
CA MET A 99 -13.87 -2.36 -22.51
C MET A 99 -15.21 -1.62 -22.39
N THR A 100 -15.24 -0.52 -21.62
CA THR A 100 -16.43 0.33 -21.44
C THR A 100 -16.46 1.52 -22.41
N GLY A 101 -15.46 1.66 -23.29
CA GLY A 101 -15.36 2.77 -24.24
C GLY A 101 -14.97 4.12 -23.60
N LEU A 102 -14.63 4.14 -22.31
CA LEU A 102 -14.14 5.33 -21.60
C LEU A 102 -12.72 5.73 -22.05
N LEU A 103 -11.96 4.78 -22.59
CA LEU A 103 -10.61 5.00 -23.11
C LEU A 103 -10.54 4.52 -24.56
N ALA A 104 -10.13 5.39 -25.48
CA ALA A 104 -9.97 5.05 -26.92
C ALA A 104 -8.68 4.26 -27.22
N GLN A 105 -8.14 3.53 -26.24
CA GLN A 105 -6.88 2.80 -26.36
C GLN A 105 -7.15 1.37 -26.83
N LYS A 106 -6.57 1.00 -27.98
CA LYS A 106 -6.77 -0.33 -28.59
C LYS A 106 -5.85 -1.40 -28.01
N ASP A 107 -4.67 -1.02 -27.53
CA ASP A 107 -3.67 -1.95 -27.00
C ASP A 107 -3.64 -1.88 -25.47
N VAL A 108 -4.63 -2.52 -24.84
CA VAL A 108 -4.66 -2.73 -23.38
C VAL A 108 -4.27 -4.16 -23.05
N ILE A 109 -3.48 -4.33 -21.98
CA ILE A 109 -3.11 -5.66 -21.48
C ILE A 109 -4.35 -6.32 -20.90
N ASP A 110 -4.65 -7.57 -21.29
CA ASP A 110 -5.77 -8.32 -20.71
C ASP A 110 -5.52 -8.65 -19.22
N PRO A 111 -6.56 -8.97 -18.44
CA PRO A 111 -6.44 -9.11 -16.99
C PRO A 111 -5.48 -10.22 -16.54
N LEU A 112 -5.30 -11.27 -17.35
CA LEU A 112 -4.41 -12.38 -17.02
C LEU A 112 -2.95 -11.99 -17.26
N ASN A 113 -2.66 -11.39 -18.42
CA ASN A 113 -1.33 -10.87 -18.72
C ASN A 113 -0.96 -9.65 -17.85
N ALA A 114 -1.94 -8.93 -17.31
CA ALA A 114 -1.72 -7.85 -16.36
C ALA A 114 -1.04 -8.32 -15.06
N LEU A 115 -1.15 -9.60 -14.68
CA LEU A 115 -0.40 -10.17 -13.56
C LEU A 115 1.12 -10.08 -13.79
N TRP A 116 1.56 -10.48 -14.97
CA TRP A 116 2.97 -10.41 -15.36
C TRP A 116 3.43 -8.97 -15.62
N GLY A 117 2.57 -8.17 -16.27
CA GLY A 117 2.82 -6.75 -16.46
C GLY A 117 3.04 -6.02 -15.13
N ALA A 118 2.18 -6.26 -14.14
CA ALA A 118 2.32 -5.68 -12.82
C ALA A 118 3.61 -6.12 -12.13
N ALA A 119 4.05 -7.37 -12.31
CA ALA A 119 5.32 -7.84 -11.76
C ALA A 119 6.51 -7.08 -12.37
N ALA A 120 6.53 -6.91 -13.70
CA ALA A 120 7.58 -6.17 -14.40
C ALA A 120 7.62 -4.70 -13.98
N PHE A 121 6.46 -4.03 -13.95
CA PHE A 121 6.37 -2.64 -13.50
C PHE A 121 6.70 -2.48 -12.01
N THR A 122 6.41 -3.47 -11.18
CA THR A 122 6.81 -3.47 -9.77
C THR A 122 8.32 -3.59 -9.62
N ALA A 123 8.97 -4.45 -10.39
CA ALA A 123 10.44 -4.54 -10.37
C ALA A 123 11.07 -3.19 -10.75
N TRP A 124 10.52 -2.52 -11.78
CA TRP A 124 10.93 -1.17 -12.16
C TRP A 124 10.67 -0.15 -11.05
N SER A 125 9.47 -0.17 -10.47
CA SER A 125 9.07 0.76 -9.42
C SER A 125 9.89 0.56 -8.13
N LEU A 126 10.29 -0.68 -7.80
CA LEU A 126 11.18 -0.96 -6.67
C LEU A 126 12.58 -0.39 -6.90
N LEU A 127 13.09 -0.42 -8.13
CA LEU A 127 14.37 0.20 -8.46
C LEU A 127 14.35 1.72 -8.22
N PHE A 128 13.29 2.41 -8.66
CA PHE A 128 13.24 3.88 -8.62
C PHE A 128 12.58 4.48 -7.37
N MET A 129 11.63 3.80 -6.77
CA MET A 129 10.84 4.27 -5.61
C MET A 129 10.92 3.31 -4.42
N GLY A 130 11.50 2.12 -4.58
CA GLY A 130 11.64 1.15 -3.48
C GLY A 130 12.48 1.67 -2.33
N TRP A 131 13.52 2.46 -2.60
CA TRP A 131 14.35 3.07 -1.57
C TRP A 131 13.62 4.13 -0.73
N ILE A 132 12.46 4.64 -1.19
CA ILE A 132 11.57 5.49 -0.38
C ILE A 132 10.49 4.64 0.27
N THR A 133 9.77 3.87 -0.55
CA THR A 133 8.54 3.18 -0.12
C THR A 133 8.80 2.03 0.84
N VAL A 134 9.91 1.29 0.67
CA VAL A 134 10.25 0.15 1.54
C VAL A 134 10.76 0.63 2.90
N PRO A 135 11.75 1.54 3.01
CA PRO A 135 12.14 2.11 4.30
C PRO A 135 11.03 2.94 4.94
N GLY A 136 10.27 3.71 4.15
CA GLY A 136 9.13 4.50 4.64
C GLY A 136 8.05 3.61 5.25
N GLY A 137 7.66 2.54 4.56
CA GLY A 137 6.75 1.53 5.10
C GLY A 137 7.27 0.91 6.40
N ALA A 138 8.54 0.49 6.42
CA ALA A 138 9.18 -0.07 7.61
C ALA A 138 9.16 0.90 8.82
N MET A 139 9.48 2.18 8.59
CA MET A 139 9.44 3.22 9.61
C MET A 139 8.02 3.44 10.13
N LEU A 140 7.04 3.61 9.25
CA LEU A 140 5.62 3.78 9.63
C LEU A 140 5.12 2.59 10.47
N GLY A 141 5.44 1.37 10.04
CA GLY A 141 5.09 0.15 10.77
C GLY A 141 5.73 0.06 12.16
N GLY A 142 7.01 0.40 12.27
CA GLY A 142 7.71 0.43 13.56
C GLY A 142 7.15 1.48 14.51
N LEU A 143 6.94 2.71 14.02
CA LEU A 143 6.38 3.81 14.79
C LEU A 143 4.94 3.53 15.25
N PHE A 144 4.10 3.01 14.36
CA PHE A 144 2.72 2.67 14.69
C PHE A 144 2.65 1.56 15.75
N ALA A 145 3.49 0.52 15.64
CA ALA A 145 3.57 -0.53 16.65
C ALA A 145 4.08 -0.02 17.99
N ALA A 146 5.06 0.88 17.99
CA ALA A 146 5.58 1.49 19.20
C ALA A 146 4.53 2.37 19.90
N LEU A 147 3.77 3.16 19.12
CA LEU A 147 2.68 3.98 19.63
C LEU A 147 1.54 3.12 20.21
N GLN A 148 1.10 2.09 19.48
CA GLN A 148 0.09 1.16 19.97
C GLN A 148 0.51 0.53 21.31
N LYS A 149 1.76 0.08 21.41
CA LYS A 149 2.28 -0.54 22.63
C LYS A 149 2.30 0.42 23.82
N ARG A 150 2.60 1.71 23.59
CA ARG A 150 2.53 2.75 24.64
C ARG A 150 1.10 2.99 25.09
N LEU A 151 0.15 3.12 24.16
CA LEU A 151 -1.26 3.33 24.47
C LEU A 151 -1.87 2.17 25.25
N GLU A 152 -1.50 0.92 24.94
CA GLU A 152 -1.93 -0.25 25.70
C GLU A 152 -1.36 -0.25 27.13
N ALA A 153 -0.12 0.18 27.33
CA ALA A 153 0.49 0.27 28.65
C ALA A 153 -0.14 1.37 29.52
N GLU A 154 -0.42 2.55 28.95
CA GLU A 154 -1.10 3.65 29.65
C GLU A 154 -2.50 3.23 30.11
N ARG A 155 -3.26 2.53 29.25
CA ARG A 155 -4.61 2.05 29.57
C ARG A 155 -4.62 1.10 30.77
N LEU A 156 -3.64 0.20 30.87
CA LEU A 156 -3.49 -0.73 32.00
C LEU A 156 -3.06 -0.03 33.30
N SER A 157 -2.36 1.10 33.21
CA SER A 157 -1.98 1.88 34.40
C SER A 157 -3.13 2.73 34.95
N SER A 158 -4.13 3.02 34.11
CA SER A 158 -5.33 3.80 34.47
C SER A 158 -6.52 2.96 34.97
N SER A 159 -6.40 1.63 34.95
CA SER A 159 -7.43 0.66 35.37
C SER A 159 -7.07 0.02 36.70
#